data_AF-A0A160TVB5-F1
#
_entry.id   AF-A0A160TVB5-F1
#
_cell.length_a   1.000
_cell.length_b   1.000
_cell.length_c   1.000
_cell.angle_alpha   90.00
_cell.angle_beta   90.00
_cell.angle_gamma   90.00
#
_symmetry.space_group_name_H-M   'P 1'
#
loop_
_entity.id
_entity.type
_entity.pdbx_description
1 polymer ?
#
loop_
_entity_poly.entity_id
_entity_poly.type
_entity_poly.pdbx_seq_one_letter_code
_entity_poly.pdbx_strand_id
1 'polypeptide(L)'
;MTDSDREIIDYLGFDLPGENQLAQARRTALLRGLEGSAEPTSLVSYTSAGLVLIIGPEPSALSVAESLVGSVTCFVLATDAIDNTLSTPMGYEKRQVAGQDVPIIFGKPEKILGHLGSFEVIIERDQREVELAKVMNLASGGIDVVLDLARDPLLRTELLPPGYFAPAGDSSRLDQALSDIPELAGIFEKPRYVQYNPDICAHSERGIAGCTQCIDVCPAGSLTSLAGRISVDPHLCHGMGSCAAVCPTGAMTYAYPNLARTLDSLRRLLSSFREATDLSAVLLLFDSEHAGSTVKGVVANMAADVIPWRIEEVGSTGIEVWLSAVAYGARSVVIVTTTHTPPSTRTALESQVKLAGVLLEGLGYSSNYVRLIDVEHFSDSANLAVDPSSEIRVAATYGGIDEKRVALRFAFDHLLQVGNASKDLIDLPTGSPFGTVNIDTDACTLCMACVSVCPSGALDDDKEQPRLTFLEWNCVQCGICERACPEGAISLHPRLLLNAEQRMQVRTVNEESPFLCIDCGKPFTTQSMVSKMEEKLKGHRMFQGDGLKSLHRCEDCQLKAMF
;
A
#
# COMPACT_ATOMS: atom_id res chain seq x y z
N MET A 1 -5.43 -38.35 -12.30
CA MET A 1 -5.41 -36.88 -12.14
C MET A 1 -6.04 -36.29 -13.38
N THR A 2 -7.15 -35.60 -13.24
CA THR A 2 -7.84 -34.96 -14.38
C THR A 2 -7.12 -33.66 -14.77
N ASP A 3 -7.35 -33.13 -15.97
CA ASP A 3 -6.80 -31.81 -16.37
C ASP A 3 -7.25 -30.70 -15.40
N SER A 4 -8.48 -30.81 -14.88
CA SER A 4 -9.02 -29.92 -13.85
C SER A 4 -8.29 -30.03 -12.51
N ASP A 5 -7.89 -31.22 -12.08
CA ASP A 5 -7.09 -31.38 -10.85
C ASP A 5 -5.71 -30.75 -11.01
N ARG A 6 -5.12 -30.85 -12.21
CA ARG A 6 -3.83 -30.23 -12.51
C ARG A 6 -3.92 -28.71 -12.44
N GLU A 7 -4.96 -28.11 -13.02
CA GLU A 7 -5.17 -26.66 -12.96
C GLU A 7 -5.31 -26.15 -11.51
N ILE A 8 -6.05 -26.87 -10.66
CA ILE A 8 -6.16 -26.54 -9.23
C ILE A 8 -4.80 -26.68 -8.53
N ILE A 9 -4.02 -27.72 -8.82
CA ILE A 9 -2.70 -27.93 -8.22
C ILE A 9 -1.72 -26.84 -8.68
N ASP A 10 -1.71 -26.52 -9.97
CA ASP A 10 -0.86 -25.47 -10.55
C ASP A 10 -1.23 -24.10 -9.95
N TYR A 11 -2.51 -23.87 -9.66
CA TYR A 11 -2.97 -22.66 -8.99
C TYR A 11 -2.71 -22.64 -7.48
N LEU A 12 -2.97 -23.71 -6.72
CA LEU A 12 -2.82 -23.68 -5.25
C LEU A 12 -1.39 -24.01 -4.79
N GLY A 13 -0.60 -24.67 -5.62
CA GLY A 13 0.68 -25.30 -5.25
C GLY A 13 0.53 -26.65 -4.55
N PHE A 14 -0.69 -27.15 -4.37
CA PHE A 14 -0.96 -28.42 -3.69
C PHE A 14 -2.29 -29.06 -4.10
N ASP A 15 -2.42 -30.35 -3.82
CA ASP A 15 -3.65 -31.12 -4.01
C ASP A 15 -4.62 -30.98 -2.83
N LEU A 16 -5.91 -31.03 -3.13
CA LEU A 16 -6.98 -31.01 -2.13
C LEU A 16 -7.44 -32.43 -1.78
N PRO A 17 -7.86 -32.72 -0.54
CA PRO A 17 -8.40 -34.01 -0.15
C PRO A 17 -9.89 -34.17 -0.53
N GLY A 18 -10.36 -35.41 -0.47
CA GLY A 18 -11.78 -35.77 -0.41
C GLY A 18 -12.48 -35.93 -1.77
N GLU A 19 -13.44 -36.86 -1.82
CA GLU A 19 -14.25 -37.17 -3.00
C GLU A 19 -15.77 -37.01 -2.77
N ASN A 20 -16.18 -36.60 -1.57
CA ASN A 20 -17.59 -36.37 -1.25
C ASN A 20 -18.18 -35.18 -2.03
N GLN A 21 -19.50 -35.04 -2.02
CA GLN A 21 -20.21 -33.98 -2.75
C GLN A 21 -19.69 -32.58 -2.43
N LEU A 22 -19.36 -32.30 -1.17
CA LEU A 22 -18.83 -31.01 -0.73
C LEU A 22 -17.44 -30.74 -1.29
N ALA A 23 -16.56 -31.76 -1.33
CA ALA A 23 -15.24 -31.67 -1.94
C ALA A 23 -15.29 -31.47 -3.45
N GLN A 24 -16.24 -32.12 -4.13
CA GLN A 24 -16.49 -31.92 -5.56
C GLN A 24 -17.00 -30.49 -5.84
N ALA A 25 -17.91 -29.97 -5.00
CA ALA A 25 -18.39 -28.60 -5.09
C ALA A 25 -17.25 -27.58 -4.90
N ARG A 26 -16.36 -27.79 -3.91
CA ARG A 26 -15.16 -26.95 -3.72
C ARG A 26 -14.26 -26.93 -4.95
N ARG A 27 -13.95 -28.09 -5.53
CA ARG A 27 -13.12 -28.16 -6.75
C ARG A 27 -13.79 -27.43 -7.92
N THR A 28 -15.09 -27.61 -8.09
CA THR A 28 -15.85 -26.96 -9.16
C THR A 28 -15.84 -25.44 -8.99
N ALA A 29 -16.06 -24.96 -7.77
CA ALA A 29 -16.02 -23.55 -7.42
C ALA A 29 -14.65 -22.92 -7.69
N LEU A 30 -13.55 -23.62 -7.37
CA LEU A 30 -12.19 -23.18 -7.68
C LEU A 30 -11.99 -22.99 -9.18
N LEU A 31 -12.36 -23.99 -9.99
CA LEU A 31 -12.25 -23.91 -11.45
C LEU A 31 -13.08 -22.73 -12.00
N ARG A 32 -14.31 -22.53 -11.52
CA ARG A 32 -15.13 -21.38 -11.89
C ARG A 32 -14.49 -20.04 -11.51
N GLY A 33 -13.83 -19.97 -10.36
CA GLY A 33 -13.06 -18.79 -9.96
C GLY A 33 -11.88 -18.50 -10.88
N LEU A 34 -11.22 -19.55 -11.38
CA LEU A 34 -10.06 -19.46 -12.27
C LEU A 34 -10.41 -19.12 -13.72
N GLU A 35 -11.66 -19.32 -14.13
CA GLU A 35 -12.14 -18.87 -15.44
C GLU A 35 -11.86 -17.36 -15.66
N GLY A 36 -11.43 -17.00 -16.86
CA GLY A 36 -11.12 -15.62 -17.25
C GLY A 36 -9.79 -15.53 -18.00
N SER A 37 -9.59 -14.45 -18.75
CA SER A 37 -8.33 -14.19 -19.43
C SER A 37 -7.30 -13.58 -18.46
N ALA A 38 -6.02 -13.94 -18.64
CA ALA A 38 -4.93 -13.22 -17.99
C ALA A 38 -4.92 -11.76 -18.46
N GLU A 39 -4.96 -10.83 -17.51
CA GLU A 39 -4.83 -9.41 -17.84
C GLU A 39 -3.35 -9.04 -18.04
N PRO A 40 -3.02 -8.31 -19.12
CA PRO A 40 -1.67 -7.84 -19.35
C PRO A 40 -1.31 -6.76 -18.32
N THR A 41 -0.12 -6.85 -17.75
CA THR A 41 0.50 -5.77 -16.98
C THR A 41 1.87 -5.47 -17.56
N SER A 42 2.38 -4.25 -17.35
CA SER A 42 3.75 -3.92 -17.74
C SER A 42 4.73 -4.75 -16.92
N LEU A 43 5.83 -5.18 -17.54
CA LEU A 43 6.88 -5.92 -16.85
C LEU A 43 7.99 -4.98 -16.37
N VAL A 44 8.68 -5.42 -15.33
CA VAL A 44 9.91 -4.83 -14.78
C VAL A 44 11.01 -5.85 -15.01
N SER A 45 12.01 -5.48 -15.81
CA SER A 45 13.08 -6.39 -16.21
C SER A 45 14.36 -6.09 -15.42
N TYR A 46 15.02 -7.14 -14.95
CA TYR A 46 16.35 -7.10 -14.35
C TYR A 46 17.33 -7.76 -15.32
N THR A 47 18.53 -7.21 -15.46
CA THR A 47 19.59 -7.80 -16.29
C THR A 47 20.84 -7.92 -15.45
N SER A 48 21.37 -9.11 -15.32
CA SER A 48 22.55 -9.41 -14.51
C SER A 48 23.52 -10.27 -15.32
N ALA A 49 24.80 -9.87 -15.31
CA ALA A 49 25.90 -10.63 -15.88
C ALA A 49 26.57 -11.58 -14.86
N GLY A 50 26.04 -11.66 -13.63
CA GLY A 50 26.61 -12.45 -12.56
C GLY A 50 27.88 -11.82 -11.95
N LEU A 51 27.99 -10.49 -11.93
CA LEU A 51 29.04 -9.76 -11.22
C LEU A 51 28.66 -9.63 -9.74
N VAL A 52 29.30 -10.43 -8.88
CA VAL A 52 28.98 -10.54 -7.45
C VAL A 52 30.03 -9.83 -6.62
N LEU A 53 29.60 -8.85 -5.82
CA LEU A 53 30.42 -8.25 -4.77
C LEU A 53 30.20 -8.97 -3.44
N ILE A 54 31.28 -9.43 -2.81
CA ILE A 54 31.29 -10.02 -1.48
C ILE A 54 31.91 -9.01 -0.51
N ILE A 55 31.15 -8.57 0.48
CA ILE A 55 31.57 -7.58 1.49
C ILE A 55 31.83 -8.32 2.80
N GLY A 56 33.00 -8.13 3.42
CA GLY A 56 33.30 -8.70 4.74
C GLY A 56 34.78 -8.79 5.05
N PRO A 57 35.17 -9.42 6.19
CA PRO A 57 36.57 -9.69 6.49
C PRO A 57 37.22 -10.56 5.39
N GLU A 58 38.44 -10.24 4.97
CA GLU A 58 39.13 -10.89 3.83
C GLU A 58 39.10 -12.44 3.92
N PRO A 59 39.45 -13.08 5.04
CA PRO A 59 39.46 -14.54 5.11
C PRO A 59 38.09 -15.17 4.89
N SER A 60 37.04 -14.57 5.45
CA SER A 60 35.66 -15.06 5.32
C SER A 60 35.12 -14.82 3.91
N ALA A 61 35.38 -13.63 3.34
CA ALA A 61 34.95 -13.30 1.99
C ALA A 61 35.61 -14.19 0.93
N LEU A 62 36.90 -14.54 1.10
CA LEU A 62 37.59 -15.44 0.18
C LEU A 62 37.10 -16.89 0.30
N SER A 63 36.79 -17.36 1.51
CA SER A 63 36.19 -18.69 1.70
C SER A 63 34.82 -18.80 1.01
N VAL A 64 34.02 -17.75 1.08
CA VAL A 64 32.71 -17.67 0.39
C VAL A 64 32.91 -17.59 -1.12
N ALA A 65 33.87 -16.78 -1.59
CA ALA A 65 34.21 -16.69 -3.00
C ALA A 65 34.59 -18.05 -3.59
N GLU A 66 35.31 -18.90 -2.85
CA GLU A 66 35.68 -20.26 -3.29
C GLU A 66 34.46 -21.12 -3.68
N SER A 67 33.31 -20.91 -3.03
CA SER A 67 32.07 -21.64 -3.35
C SER A 67 31.32 -21.10 -4.57
N LEU A 68 31.60 -19.86 -4.99
CA LEU A 68 30.90 -19.18 -6.09
C LEU A 68 31.74 -19.10 -7.38
N VAL A 69 33.06 -19.10 -7.23
CA VAL A 69 34.02 -19.03 -8.33
C VAL A 69 33.80 -20.19 -9.30
N GLY A 70 33.69 -19.86 -10.59
CA GLY A 70 33.38 -20.81 -11.66
C GLY A 70 31.93 -20.74 -12.15
N SER A 71 31.00 -20.29 -11.29
CA SER A 71 29.60 -20.05 -11.66
C SER A 71 29.31 -18.58 -11.93
N VAL A 72 29.95 -17.69 -11.17
CA VAL A 72 29.78 -16.23 -11.24
C VAL A 72 31.14 -15.52 -11.17
N THR A 73 31.15 -14.22 -11.50
CA THR A 73 32.36 -13.40 -11.39
C THR A 73 32.39 -12.72 -10.03
N CYS A 74 33.33 -13.09 -9.17
CA CYS A 74 33.42 -12.58 -7.81
C CYS A 74 34.40 -11.41 -7.66
N PHE A 75 34.03 -10.47 -6.78
CA PHE A 75 34.88 -9.39 -6.29
C PHE A 75 34.74 -9.30 -4.77
N VAL A 76 35.81 -8.91 -4.08
CA VAL A 76 35.81 -8.81 -2.62
C VAL A 76 36.05 -7.36 -2.20
N LEU A 77 35.18 -6.84 -1.35
CA LEU A 77 35.41 -5.65 -0.52
C LEU A 77 35.79 -6.10 0.88
N ALA A 78 37.09 -6.11 1.17
CA ALA A 78 37.66 -6.50 2.44
C ALA A 78 37.57 -5.35 3.46
N THR A 79 36.89 -5.60 4.58
CA THR A 79 36.57 -4.57 5.59
C THR A 79 37.52 -4.55 6.81
N ASP A 80 38.42 -5.52 6.92
CA ASP A 80 39.32 -5.75 8.04
C ASP A 80 40.70 -5.05 7.91
N ALA A 81 41.05 -4.52 6.74
CA ALA A 81 42.28 -3.76 6.57
C ALA A 81 42.10 -2.27 6.91
N ILE A 82 42.04 -1.94 8.20
CA ILE A 82 42.24 -0.58 8.72
C ILE A 82 43.28 -0.58 9.84
N ASP A 83 44.39 -1.30 9.66
CA ASP A 83 45.61 -1.03 10.44
C ASP A 83 46.53 -0.10 9.63
N ASN A 84 46.57 1.15 10.09
CA ASN A 84 47.18 2.38 9.57
C ASN A 84 48.68 2.36 9.18
N THR A 85 49.24 1.25 8.68
CA THR A 85 50.69 1.13 8.45
C THR A 85 51.13 0.75 7.04
N LEU A 86 50.22 0.42 6.13
CA LEU A 86 50.55 0.16 4.73
C LEU A 86 49.69 1.05 3.83
N SER A 87 50.35 1.89 3.05
CA SER A 87 49.73 2.66 1.96
C SER A 87 49.01 1.71 1.01
N THR A 88 47.68 1.64 1.11
CA THR A 88 46.84 0.76 0.28
C THR A 88 47.03 1.14 -1.19
N PRO A 89 47.50 0.23 -2.07
CA PRO A 89 47.83 0.55 -3.46
C PRO A 89 46.65 1.18 -4.18
N MET A 90 46.80 2.33 -4.87
CA MET A 90 45.73 2.91 -5.70
C MET A 90 45.23 1.87 -6.72
N GLY A 91 44.08 1.26 -6.48
CA GLY A 91 43.55 0.14 -7.26
C GLY A 91 43.06 -1.03 -6.40
N TYR A 92 43.01 -2.22 -7.02
CA TYR A 92 42.65 -3.49 -6.41
C TYR A 92 43.83 -4.46 -6.44
N GLU A 93 43.88 -5.38 -5.48
CA GLU A 93 44.79 -6.52 -5.50
C GLU A 93 44.12 -7.75 -6.09
N LYS A 94 44.89 -8.77 -6.48
CA LYS A 94 44.35 -10.06 -6.92
C LYS A 94 44.76 -11.14 -5.94
N ARG A 95 43.85 -12.07 -5.64
CA ARG A 95 44.15 -13.34 -4.96
C ARG A 95 43.71 -14.50 -5.83
N GLN A 96 44.44 -15.60 -5.72
CA GLN A 96 44.08 -16.86 -6.36
C GLN A 96 43.09 -17.62 -5.47
N VAL A 97 41.88 -17.85 -5.97
CA VAL A 97 40.82 -18.62 -5.30
C VAL A 97 40.33 -19.68 -6.28
N ALA A 98 40.42 -20.96 -5.92
CA ALA A 98 40.07 -22.09 -6.81
C ALA A 98 40.64 -22.00 -8.25
N GLY A 99 41.83 -21.41 -8.41
CA GLY A 99 42.49 -21.23 -9.71
C GLY A 99 42.01 -20.04 -10.56
N GLN A 100 41.21 -19.13 -10.00
CA GLN A 100 40.79 -17.88 -10.63
C GLN A 100 41.34 -16.66 -9.88
N ASP A 101 41.65 -15.59 -10.63
CA ASP A 101 42.01 -14.29 -10.06
C ASP A 101 40.75 -13.59 -9.53
N VAL A 102 40.62 -13.46 -8.20
CA VAL A 102 39.57 -12.68 -7.55
C VAL A 102 40.13 -11.30 -7.15
N PRO A 103 39.56 -10.19 -7.67
CA PRO A 103 39.96 -8.85 -7.27
C PRO A 103 39.51 -8.52 -5.85
N ILE A 104 40.40 -7.89 -5.07
CA ILE A 104 40.17 -7.47 -3.69
C ILE A 104 40.42 -5.97 -3.57
N ILE A 105 39.46 -5.28 -2.97
CA ILE A 105 39.55 -3.88 -2.61
C ILE A 105 39.37 -3.76 -1.11
N PHE A 106 40.20 -2.92 -0.48
CA PHE A 106 40.08 -2.61 0.92
C PHE A 106 39.37 -1.27 1.09
N GLY A 107 38.40 -1.24 1.99
CA GLY A 107 37.61 -0.04 2.27
C GLY A 107 36.39 -0.37 3.12
N LYS A 108 35.75 0.69 3.63
CA LYS A 108 34.53 0.56 4.43
C LYS A 108 33.32 0.94 3.56
N PRO A 109 32.28 0.08 3.44
CA PRO A 109 31.06 0.47 2.74
C PRO A 109 30.33 1.57 3.52
N GLU A 110 30.00 2.67 2.83
CA GLU A 110 29.24 3.80 3.39
C GLU A 110 27.81 3.85 2.88
N LYS A 111 27.60 3.56 1.59
CA LYS A 111 26.25 3.52 0.97
C LYS A 111 26.18 2.39 -0.04
N ILE A 112 25.04 1.71 -0.06
CA ILE A 112 24.68 0.72 -1.08
C ILE A 112 23.29 1.13 -1.57
N LEU A 113 23.17 1.36 -2.87
CA LEU A 113 21.93 1.76 -3.53
C LEU A 113 21.69 0.86 -4.74
N GLY A 114 20.44 0.73 -5.15
CA GLY A 114 20.06 -0.02 -6.34
C GLY A 114 19.50 -1.41 -6.04
N HIS A 115 19.59 -2.28 -7.03
CA HIS A 115 18.90 -3.57 -7.08
C HIS A 115 19.68 -4.53 -8.00
N LEU A 116 19.20 -5.75 -8.14
CA LEU A 116 19.75 -6.78 -9.01
C LEU A 116 20.11 -6.22 -10.40
N GLY A 117 21.37 -6.35 -10.77
CA GLY A 117 21.91 -5.86 -12.05
C GLY A 117 22.41 -4.40 -12.05
N SER A 118 22.20 -3.65 -10.95
CA SER A 118 22.49 -2.21 -10.92
C SER A 118 22.73 -1.69 -9.50
N PHE A 119 23.56 -2.37 -8.71
CA PHE A 119 24.02 -1.86 -7.42
C PHE A 119 25.13 -0.81 -7.59
N GLU A 120 24.93 0.33 -6.93
CA GLU A 120 25.93 1.37 -6.69
C GLU A 120 26.45 1.21 -5.26
N VAL A 121 27.77 0.98 -5.12
CA VAL A 121 28.43 0.81 -3.82
C VAL A 121 29.44 1.94 -3.64
N ILE A 122 29.22 2.76 -2.62
CA ILE A 122 30.11 3.87 -2.23
C ILE A 122 30.89 3.41 -1.01
N ILE A 123 32.23 3.50 -1.11
CA ILE A 123 33.14 3.13 -0.03
C ILE A 123 33.93 4.35 0.46
N GLU A 124 34.25 4.36 1.75
CA GLU A 124 35.25 5.26 2.32
C GLU A 124 36.64 4.66 2.15
N ARG A 125 37.54 5.44 1.55
CA ARG A 125 38.95 5.10 1.38
C ARG A 125 39.81 6.36 1.51
N ASP A 126 40.83 6.32 2.37
CA ASP A 126 41.71 7.47 2.65
C ASP A 126 40.94 8.76 2.97
N GLN A 127 39.86 8.65 3.77
CA GLN A 127 38.95 9.75 4.14
C GLN A 127 38.22 10.40 2.94
N ARG A 128 38.03 9.65 1.85
CA ARG A 128 37.26 10.08 0.67
C ARG A 128 36.21 9.04 0.30
N GLU A 129 35.05 9.51 -0.13
CA GLU A 129 34.03 8.66 -0.73
C GLU A 129 34.40 8.38 -2.20
N VAL A 130 34.42 7.10 -2.57
CA VAL A 130 34.64 6.66 -3.96
C VAL A 130 33.62 5.59 -4.34
N GLU A 131 33.15 5.65 -5.58
CA GLU A 131 32.24 4.63 -6.13
C GLU A 131 33.06 3.41 -6.60
N LEU A 132 32.69 2.23 -6.12
CA LEU A 132 33.47 1.02 -6.26
C LEU A 132 33.64 0.57 -7.72
N ALA A 133 32.58 0.61 -8.53
CA ALA A 133 32.64 0.18 -9.93
C ALA A 133 33.61 1.05 -10.76
N LYS A 134 33.70 2.35 -10.46
CA LYS A 134 34.69 3.27 -11.08
C LYS A 134 36.12 2.92 -10.67
N VAL A 135 36.36 2.58 -9.41
CA VAL A 135 37.70 2.16 -8.94
C VAL A 135 38.15 0.86 -9.64
N MET A 136 37.20 -0.02 -9.91
CA MET A 136 37.43 -1.32 -10.55
C MET A 136 37.46 -1.27 -12.08
N ASN A 137 37.10 -0.13 -12.67
CA ASN A 137 36.95 0.05 -14.11
C ASN A 137 36.02 -1.02 -14.73
N LEU A 138 34.89 -1.32 -14.07
CA LEU A 138 33.92 -2.30 -14.54
C LEU A 138 33.24 -1.78 -15.82
N ALA A 139 33.29 -2.57 -16.89
CA ALA A 139 32.74 -2.21 -18.20
C ALA A 139 31.21 -2.01 -18.19
N SER A 140 30.51 -2.68 -17.27
CA SER A 140 29.06 -2.58 -17.06
C SER A 140 28.63 -1.34 -16.28
N GLY A 141 29.56 -0.67 -15.59
CA GLY A 141 29.27 0.51 -14.76
C GLY A 141 28.52 0.23 -13.45
N GLY A 142 28.34 -1.03 -13.05
CA GLY A 142 27.62 -1.41 -11.83
C GLY A 142 27.91 -2.84 -11.38
N ILE A 143 27.45 -3.16 -10.17
CA ILE A 143 27.53 -4.50 -9.55
C ILE A 143 26.17 -5.18 -9.68
N ASP A 144 26.12 -6.46 -10.03
CA ASP A 144 24.84 -7.12 -10.25
C ASP A 144 24.23 -7.64 -8.96
N VAL A 145 25.05 -8.22 -8.08
CA VAL A 145 24.63 -8.89 -6.85
C VAL A 145 25.58 -8.51 -5.73
N VAL A 146 25.05 -8.30 -4.53
CA VAL A 146 25.84 -8.00 -3.32
C VAL A 146 25.57 -9.07 -2.27
N LEU A 147 26.63 -9.68 -1.75
CA LEU A 147 26.61 -10.56 -0.59
C LEU A 147 27.35 -9.88 0.56
N ASP A 148 26.59 -9.37 1.54
CA ASP A 148 27.11 -8.67 2.71
C ASP A 148 27.24 -9.61 3.90
N LEU A 149 28.48 -10.00 4.21
CA LEU A 149 28.82 -10.89 5.33
C LEU A 149 28.92 -10.15 6.67
N ALA A 150 28.65 -8.85 6.72
CA ALA A 150 28.64 -8.11 7.98
C ALA A 150 27.57 -8.67 8.93
N ARG A 151 27.91 -8.72 10.23
CA ARG A 151 26.93 -9.08 11.29
C ARG A 151 25.85 -8.02 11.48
N ASP A 152 26.18 -6.78 11.15
CA ASP A 152 25.26 -5.63 11.15
C ASP A 152 25.29 -5.00 9.75
N PRO A 153 24.46 -5.48 8.82
CA PRO A 153 24.45 -5.03 7.43
C PRO A 153 24.08 -3.55 7.30
N LEU A 154 24.52 -2.94 6.19
CA LEU A 154 24.22 -1.54 5.92
C LEU A 154 22.75 -1.30 5.59
N LEU A 155 22.14 -2.21 4.81
CA LEU A 155 20.72 -2.15 4.49
C LEU A 155 19.91 -2.86 5.57
N ARG A 156 18.88 -2.16 6.07
CA ARG A 156 18.03 -2.62 7.19
C ARG A 156 16.54 -2.57 6.88
N THR A 157 16.18 -2.48 5.60
CA THR A 157 14.78 -2.58 5.19
C THR A 157 14.25 -3.96 5.57
N GLU A 158 12.96 -4.05 5.91
CA GLU A 158 12.33 -5.33 6.27
C GLU A 158 12.40 -6.32 5.11
N LEU A 159 12.34 -5.81 3.88
CA LEU A 159 12.56 -6.55 2.65
C LEU A 159 13.73 -5.94 1.90
N LEU A 160 14.77 -6.75 1.69
CA LEU A 160 16.02 -6.31 1.05
C LEU A 160 15.84 -6.21 -0.46
N PRO A 161 16.52 -5.26 -1.14
CA PRO A 161 16.48 -5.16 -2.59
C PRO A 161 16.79 -6.51 -3.26
N PRO A 162 16.12 -6.86 -4.38
CA PRO A 162 16.45 -8.07 -5.12
C PRO A 162 17.94 -8.09 -5.46
N GLY A 163 18.63 -9.22 -5.25
CA GLY A 163 20.07 -9.36 -5.49
C GLY A 163 20.98 -8.85 -4.35
N TYR A 164 20.43 -8.36 -3.24
CA TYR A 164 21.20 -8.08 -2.02
C TYR A 164 20.95 -9.15 -0.96
N PHE A 165 22.01 -9.83 -0.54
CA PHE A 165 21.98 -10.90 0.44
C PHE A 165 22.75 -10.49 1.69
N ALA A 166 22.12 -10.61 2.86
CA ALA A 166 22.74 -10.28 4.14
C ALA A 166 22.45 -11.36 5.19
N PRO A 167 23.24 -12.46 5.21
CA PRO A 167 23.06 -13.54 6.18
C PRO A 167 23.27 -13.12 7.64
N ALA A 168 23.97 -12.01 7.90
CA ALA A 168 24.14 -11.44 9.24
C ALA A 168 24.71 -12.44 10.29
N GLY A 169 25.51 -13.41 9.84
CA GLY A 169 26.09 -14.46 10.68
C GLY A 169 25.24 -15.73 10.83
N ASP A 170 24.07 -15.81 10.18
CA ASP A 170 23.26 -17.03 10.09
C ASP A 170 23.78 -17.95 8.96
N SER A 171 24.27 -19.13 9.33
CA SER A 171 24.82 -20.09 8.38
C SER A 171 23.77 -20.63 7.40
N SER A 172 22.52 -20.82 7.82
CA SER A 172 21.46 -21.32 6.94
C SER A 172 21.12 -20.30 5.86
N ARG A 173 21.10 -19.01 6.21
CA ARG A 173 20.90 -17.93 5.23
C ARG A 173 22.07 -17.79 4.28
N LEU A 174 23.30 -18.00 4.76
CA LEU A 174 24.47 -17.98 3.91
C LEU A 174 24.45 -19.14 2.90
N ASP A 175 24.14 -20.35 3.35
CA ASP A 175 24.05 -21.53 2.49
C ASP A 175 22.97 -21.33 1.40
N GLN A 176 21.81 -20.76 1.78
CA GLN A 176 20.77 -20.41 0.83
C GLN A 176 21.25 -19.36 -0.19
N ALA A 177 21.88 -18.27 0.27
CA ALA A 177 22.41 -17.24 -0.63
C ALA A 177 23.46 -17.82 -1.61
N LEU A 178 24.33 -18.70 -1.14
CA LEU A 178 25.32 -19.39 -1.99
C LEU A 178 24.67 -20.29 -3.05
N SER A 179 23.51 -20.86 -2.75
CA SER A 179 22.71 -21.64 -3.71
C SER A 179 22.00 -20.74 -4.73
N ASP A 180 21.47 -19.60 -4.28
CA ASP A 180 20.61 -18.73 -5.11
C ASP A 180 21.42 -17.83 -6.06
N ILE A 181 22.55 -17.28 -5.59
CA ILE A 181 23.36 -16.31 -6.34
C ILE A 181 23.73 -16.78 -7.76
N PRO A 182 24.17 -18.04 -7.98
CA PRO A 182 24.45 -18.54 -9.32
C PRO A 182 23.26 -18.50 -10.29
N GLU A 183 22.02 -18.61 -9.79
CA GLU A 183 20.81 -18.58 -10.60
C GLU A 183 20.40 -17.15 -11.01
N LEU A 184 21.05 -16.12 -10.45
CA LEU A 184 20.77 -14.71 -10.72
C LEU A 184 21.57 -14.14 -11.91
N ALA A 185 22.20 -14.97 -12.74
CA ALA A 185 22.81 -14.55 -14.00
C ALA A 185 21.81 -14.71 -15.16
N GLY A 186 21.42 -13.60 -15.79
CA GLY A 186 20.45 -13.61 -16.88
C GLY A 186 19.52 -12.41 -16.92
N ILE A 187 18.38 -12.59 -17.58
CA ILE A 187 17.31 -11.61 -17.68
C ILE A 187 16.10 -12.17 -16.93
N PHE A 188 15.59 -11.38 -15.98
CA PHE A 188 14.45 -11.73 -15.15
C PHE A 188 13.37 -10.70 -15.35
N GLU A 189 12.12 -11.11 -15.29
CA GLU A 189 10.99 -10.20 -15.40
C GLU A 189 9.98 -10.49 -14.31
N LYS A 190 9.40 -9.43 -13.77
CA LYS A 190 8.26 -9.52 -12.88
C LYS A 190 7.18 -8.52 -13.29
N PRO A 191 5.92 -8.76 -12.90
CA PRO A 191 4.88 -7.75 -13.01
C PRO A 191 5.26 -6.42 -12.36
N ARG A 192 4.80 -5.31 -12.95
CA ARG A 192 4.63 -4.06 -12.23
C ARG A 192 3.37 -4.19 -11.37
N TYR A 193 3.57 -4.57 -10.11
CA TYR A 193 2.48 -4.87 -9.19
C TYR A 193 1.65 -3.67 -8.75
N VAL A 194 2.22 -2.46 -8.78
CA VAL A 194 1.55 -1.26 -8.25
C VAL A 194 1.49 -0.16 -9.30
N GLN A 195 0.34 0.49 -9.40
CA GLN A 195 0.13 1.70 -10.19
C GLN A 195 -0.20 2.88 -9.29
N TYR A 196 0.21 4.08 -9.70
CA TYR A 196 0.03 5.32 -8.96
C TYR A 196 -0.71 6.35 -9.80
N ASN A 197 -1.85 6.85 -9.29
CA ASN A 197 -2.61 7.95 -9.85
C ASN A 197 -2.44 9.21 -8.96
N PRO A 198 -1.68 10.22 -9.40
CA PRO A 198 -1.46 11.45 -8.63
C PRO A 198 -2.70 12.33 -8.51
N ASP A 199 -3.66 12.23 -9.44
CA ASP A 199 -4.81 13.17 -9.53
C ASP A 199 -5.79 13.00 -8.36
N ILE A 200 -5.82 11.80 -7.77
CA ILE A 200 -6.65 11.47 -6.59
C ILE A 200 -5.79 11.22 -5.35
N CYS A 201 -4.51 11.58 -5.36
CA CYS A 201 -3.60 11.31 -4.25
C CYS A 201 -3.75 12.35 -3.15
N ALA A 202 -3.98 11.88 -1.91
CA ALA A 202 -4.07 12.74 -0.74
C ALA A 202 -2.72 12.97 -0.03
N HIS A 203 -1.58 12.71 -0.68
CA HIS A 203 -0.27 12.79 -0.05
C HIS A 203 0.17 14.23 0.26
N SER A 204 -0.12 15.16 -0.65
CA SER A 204 0.16 16.58 -0.48
C SER A 204 -0.64 17.37 -1.50
N GLU A 205 -1.12 18.55 -1.10
CA GLU A 205 -1.81 19.48 -2.00
C GLU A 205 -1.34 20.91 -1.70
N ARG A 206 -0.96 21.66 -2.74
CA ARG A 206 -0.41 23.03 -2.63
C ARG A 206 0.67 23.22 -1.54
N GLY A 207 1.53 22.21 -1.33
CA GLY A 207 2.62 22.26 -0.35
C GLY A 207 2.22 21.92 1.10
N ILE A 208 0.96 21.52 1.32
CA ILE A 208 0.47 21.05 2.61
C ILE A 208 0.55 19.53 2.62
N ALA A 209 1.37 18.98 3.53
CA ALA A 209 1.51 17.55 3.71
C ALA A 209 0.17 16.89 4.12
N GLY A 210 -0.06 15.68 3.65
CA GLY A 210 -1.28 14.88 3.80
C GLY A 210 -0.99 13.45 4.26
N CYS A 211 -1.57 12.48 3.57
CA CYS A 211 -1.46 11.06 3.88
C CYS A 211 -0.09 10.47 3.53
N THR A 212 0.49 9.66 4.42
CA THR A 212 1.78 8.96 4.20
C THR A 212 1.65 7.44 4.22
N GLN A 213 0.45 6.89 4.41
CA GLN A 213 0.24 5.47 4.70
C GLN A 213 0.95 4.53 3.73
N CYS A 214 0.95 4.82 2.42
CA CYS A 214 1.63 3.96 1.43
C CYS A 214 3.16 3.86 1.65
N ILE A 215 3.82 4.95 2.06
CA ILE A 215 5.25 4.97 2.38
C ILE A 215 5.46 4.21 3.69
N ASP A 216 4.66 4.50 4.70
CA ASP A 216 4.82 3.97 6.06
C ASP A 216 4.67 2.44 6.11
N VAL A 217 3.87 1.86 5.22
CA VAL A 217 3.63 0.41 5.17
C VAL A 217 4.52 -0.34 4.19
N CYS A 218 5.42 0.33 3.47
CA CYS A 218 6.25 -0.29 2.44
C CYS A 218 7.49 -0.97 3.05
N PRO A 219 7.54 -2.32 3.14
CA PRO A 219 8.67 -3.00 3.78
C PRO A 219 9.96 -2.94 2.96
N ALA A 220 9.85 -2.72 1.65
CA ALA A 220 10.98 -2.64 0.72
C ALA A 220 11.54 -1.23 0.55
N GLY A 221 10.89 -0.20 1.11
CA GLY A 221 11.30 1.19 0.93
C GLY A 221 11.22 1.68 -0.52
N SER A 222 10.39 1.06 -1.37
CA SER A 222 10.25 1.42 -2.79
C SER A 222 9.46 2.70 -3.05
N LEU A 223 8.84 3.26 -2.01
CA LEU A 223 7.96 4.43 -2.07
C LEU A 223 8.61 5.61 -1.35
N THR A 224 8.76 6.74 -2.06
CA THR A 224 9.35 7.97 -1.50
C THR A 224 8.51 9.20 -1.87
N SER A 225 8.65 10.27 -1.08
CA SER A 225 8.06 11.57 -1.41
C SER A 225 9.05 12.40 -2.24
N LEU A 226 8.65 12.78 -3.45
CA LEU A 226 9.43 13.64 -4.34
C LEU A 226 8.55 14.79 -4.83
N ALA A 227 8.94 16.02 -4.48
CA ALA A 227 8.22 17.25 -4.85
C ALA A 227 6.70 17.21 -4.52
N GLY A 228 6.33 16.67 -3.35
CA GLY A 228 4.94 16.58 -2.91
C GLY A 228 4.12 15.49 -3.62
N ARG A 229 4.76 14.57 -4.36
CA ARG A 229 4.14 13.41 -4.98
C ARG A 229 4.83 12.13 -4.52
N ILE A 230 4.12 11.01 -4.63
CA ILE A 230 4.74 9.71 -4.42
C ILE A 230 5.54 9.30 -5.66
N SER A 231 6.75 8.82 -5.44
CA SER A 231 7.57 8.13 -6.43
C SER A 231 7.63 6.65 -6.07
N VAL A 232 7.38 5.79 -7.06
CA VAL A 232 7.43 4.33 -6.91
C VAL A 232 8.64 3.82 -7.69
N ASP A 233 9.60 3.20 -7.01
CA ASP A 233 10.65 2.43 -7.67
C ASP A 233 10.15 1.01 -7.96
N PRO A 234 9.88 0.66 -9.23
CA PRO A 234 9.37 -0.65 -9.59
C PRO A 234 10.41 -1.77 -9.40
N HIS A 235 11.71 -1.46 -9.37
CA HIS A 235 12.78 -2.45 -9.21
C HIS A 235 13.00 -2.82 -7.74
N LEU A 236 12.68 -1.91 -6.81
CA LEU A 236 12.63 -2.19 -5.37
C LEU A 236 11.27 -2.71 -4.92
N CYS A 237 10.23 -2.65 -5.74
CA CYS A 237 8.90 -3.12 -5.36
C CYS A 237 8.79 -4.65 -5.47
N HIS A 238 8.59 -5.35 -4.36
CA HIS A 238 8.43 -6.82 -4.36
C HIS A 238 6.99 -7.27 -4.66
N GLY A 239 6.02 -6.36 -4.72
CA GLY A 239 4.61 -6.72 -4.93
C GLY A 239 3.83 -7.02 -3.65
N MET A 240 4.34 -6.67 -2.47
CA MET A 240 3.64 -6.89 -1.19
C MET A 240 2.21 -6.35 -1.13
N GLY A 241 1.88 -5.34 -1.93
CA GLY A 241 0.53 -4.81 -2.11
C GLY A 241 -0.03 -3.96 -0.96
N SER A 242 0.62 -3.95 0.21
CA SER A 242 0.17 -3.22 1.42
C SER A 242 -0.15 -1.75 1.15
N CYS A 243 0.62 -1.09 0.29
CA CYS A 243 0.40 0.30 -0.12
C CYS A 243 -0.95 0.51 -0.82
N ALA A 244 -1.39 -0.42 -1.67
CA ALA A 244 -2.69 -0.39 -2.34
C ALA A 244 -3.82 -0.71 -1.35
N ALA A 245 -3.62 -1.68 -0.48
CA ALA A 245 -4.58 -2.06 0.56
C ALA A 245 -4.86 -0.90 1.55
N VAL A 246 -3.85 -0.11 1.94
CA VAL A 246 -4.07 1.04 2.83
C VAL A 246 -4.49 2.31 2.12
N CYS A 247 -4.23 2.46 0.81
CA CYS A 247 -4.50 3.72 0.12
C CYS A 247 -5.99 4.12 0.20
N PRO A 248 -6.35 5.24 0.86
CA PRO A 248 -7.74 5.55 1.15
C PRO A 248 -8.51 6.09 -0.07
N THR A 249 -7.82 6.76 -0.99
CA THR A 249 -8.42 7.31 -2.22
C THR A 249 -8.48 6.29 -3.35
N GLY A 250 -7.65 5.24 -3.30
CA GLY A 250 -7.38 4.37 -4.44
C GLY A 250 -6.32 4.93 -5.40
N ALA A 251 -5.56 5.96 -5.00
CA ALA A 251 -4.42 6.46 -5.77
C ALA A 251 -3.33 5.41 -5.99
N MET A 252 -3.16 4.46 -5.07
CA MET A 252 -2.34 3.27 -5.27
C MET A 252 -3.26 2.08 -5.54
N THR A 253 -3.07 1.40 -6.67
CA THR A 253 -3.81 0.20 -7.05
C THR A 253 -2.88 -0.97 -7.25
N TYR A 254 -3.36 -2.17 -6.92
CA TYR A 254 -2.68 -3.41 -7.24
C TYR A 254 -3.03 -3.80 -8.67
N ALA A 255 -2.03 -4.03 -9.52
CA ALA A 255 -2.20 -4.14 -10.96
C ALA A 255 -2.17 -5.59 -11.46
N TYR A 256 -1.70 -6.54 -10.66
CA TYR A 256 -1.60 -7.93 -11.09
C TYR A 256 -1.75 -8.94 -9.93
N PRO A 257 -2.91 -9.62 -9.82
CA PRO A 257 -4.16 -9.34 -10.55
C PRO A 257 -4.73 -7.97 -10.14
N ASN A 258 -5.45 -7.30 -11.04
CA ASN A 258 -6.17 -6.08 -10.68
C ASN A 258 -7.41 -6.39 -9.82
N LEU A 259 -8.08 -5.33 -9.36
CA LEU A 259 -9.22 -5.45 -8.47
C LEU A 259 -10.40 -6.10 -9.18
N ALA A 260 -10.69 -5.69 -10.41
CA ALA A 260 -11.81 -6.22 -11.19
C ALA A 260 -11.72 -7.74 -11.34
N ARG A 261 -10.56 -8.25 -11.76
CA ARG A 261 -10.31 -9.69 -11.88
C ARG A 261 -10.45 -10.42 -10.55
N THR A 262 -9.87 -9.87 -9.49
CA THR A 262 -9.94 -10.48 -8.15
C THR A 262 -11.39 -10.62 -7.68
N LEU A 263 -12.19 -9.55 -7.80
CA LEU A 263 -13.59 -9.57 -7.39
C LEU A 263 -14.43 -10.54 -8.23
N ASP A 264 -14.22 -10.56 -9.54
CA ASP A 264 -14.97 -11.44 -10.44
C ASP A 264 -14.64 -12.92 -10.23
N SER A 265 -13.37 -13.25 -9.94
CA SER A 265 -12.96 -14.60 -9.56
C SER A 265 -13.61 -15.05 -8.25
N LEU A 266 -13.56 -14.21 -7.21
CA LEU A 266 -14.16 -14.53 -5.92
C LEU A 266 -15.69 -14.64 -6.02
N ARG A 267 -16.34 -13.79 -6.81
CA ARG A 267 -17.78 -13.86 -7.06
C ARG A 267 -18.18 -15.18 -7.71
N ARG A 268 -17.51 -15.59 -8.79
CA ARG A 268 -17.77 -16.88 -9.48
C ARG A 268 -17.54 -18.07 -8.57
N LEU A 269 -16.45 -18.04 -7.80
CA LEU A 269 -16.11 -19.08 -6.85
C LEU A 269 -17.20 -19.25 -5.80
N LEU A 270 -17.56 -18.16 -5.10
CA LEU A 270 -18.51 -18.21 -4.00
C LEU A 270 -19.93 -18.53 -4.49
N SER A 271 -20.35 -17.96 -5.64
CA SER A 271 -21.65 -18.27 -6.23
C SER A 271 -21.75 -19.73 -6.65
N SER A 272 -20.73 -20.26 -7.34
CA SER A 272 -20.72 -21.65 -7.79
C SER A 272 -20.73 -22.65 -6.63
N PHE A 273 -20.03 -22.36 -5.53
CA PHE A 273 -20.04 -23.23 -4.36
C PHE A 273 -21.43 -23.26 -3.71
N ARG A 274 -22.03 -22.08 -3.55
CA ARG A 274 -23.34 -21.93 -2.93
C ARG A 274 -24.44 -22.60 -3.74
N GLU A 275 -24.45 -22.43 -5.06
CA GLU A 275 -25.41 -23.08 -5.96
C GLU A 275 -25.36 -24.61 -5.91
N ALA A 276 -24.17 -25.18 -5.66
CA ALA A 276 -23.99 -26.63 -5.61
C ALA A 276 -24.33 -27.26 -4.24
N THR A 277 -24.38 -26.47 -3.17
CA THR A 277 -24.40 -27.00 -1.79
C THR A 277 -25.47 -26.38 -0.89
N ASP A 278 -26.04 -25.23 -1.26
CA ASP A 278 -26.83 -24.36 -0.40
C ASP A 278 -26.10 -23.86 0.87
N LEU A 279 -24.77 -24.03 0.94
CA LEU A 279 -23.93 -23.62 2.06
C LEU A 279 -23.11 -22.37 1.74
N SER A 280 -22.75 -21.62 2.78
CA SER A 280 -21.82 -20.50 2.71
C SER A 280 -20.40 -20.97 3.05
N ALA A 281 -19.42 -20.61 2.21
CA ALA A 281 -18.03 -21.03 2.37
C ALA A 281 -17.22 -20.10 3.29
N VAL A 282 -16.20 -20.66 3.93
CA VAL A 282 -15.07 -19.89 4.47
C VAL A 282 -14.05 -19.70 3.36
N LEU A 283 -13.74 -18.45 3.03
CA LEU A 283 -12.68 -18.10 2.09
C LEU A 283 -11.36 -17.96 2.83
N LEU A 284 -10.37 -18.78 2.48
CA LEU A 284 -9.05 -18.75 3.07
C LEU A 284 -8.05 -18.15 2.07
N LEU A 285 -7.63 -16.91 2.30
CA LEU A 285 -6.65 -16.19 1.51
C LEU A 285 -5.24 -16.48 2.04
N PHE A 286 -4.32 -16.90 1.16
CA PHE A 286 -2.94 -17.20 1.53
C PHE A 286 -1.97 -16.81 0.42
N ASP A 287 -0.77 -16.37 0.80
CA ASP A 287 0.28 -16.04 -0.16
C ASP A 287 0.86 -17.30 -0.82
N SER A 288 1.36 -17.11 -2.03
CA SER A 288 1.82 -18.19 -2.89
C SER A 288 3.15 -18.82 -2.50
N GLU A 289 4.01 -18.09 -1.79
CA GLU A 289 5.42 -18.42 -1.64
C GLU A 289 5.73 -19.09 -0.30
N HIS A 290 5.14 -18.60 0.79
CA HIS A 290 5.52 -18.97 2.16
C HIS A 290 4.45 -19.76 2.90
N ALA A 291 3.16 -19.60 2.55
CA ALA A 291 2.06 -20.25 3.27
C ALA A 291 1.63 -21.61 2.71
N GLY A 292 1.95 -21.93 1.45
CA GLY A 292 1.34 -23.05 0.71
C GLY A 292 1.47 -24.43 1.36
N SER A 293 2.65 -24.78 1.87
CA SER A 293 2.92 -26.10 2.48
C SER A 293 2.14 -26.30 3.79
N THR A 294 2.07 -25.28 4.64
CA THR A 294 1.33 -25.35 5.89
C THR A 294 -0.18 -25.28 5.65
N VAL A 295 -0.63 -24.42 4.72
CA VAL A 295 -2.04 -24.34 4.31
C VAL A 295 -2.52 -25.69 3.78
N LYS A 296 -1.70 -26.40 2.97
CA LYS A 296 -1.99 -27.77 2.54
C LYS A 296 -2.29 -28.68 3.73
N GLY A 297 -1.40 -28.71 4.71
CA GLY A 297 -1.52 -29.59 5.88
C GLY A 297 -2.78 -29.33 6.69
N VAL A 298 -3.24 -28.08 6.75
CA VAL A 298 -4.43 -27.74 7.53
C VAL A 298 -5.72 -27.89 6.73
N VAL A 299 -5.75 -27.46 5.46
CA VAL A 299 -6.90 -27.70 4.58
C VAL A 299 -7.15 -29.21 4.40
N ALA A 300 -6.11 -30.05 4.52
CA ALA A 300 -6.23 -31.51 4.52
C ALA A 300 -7.19 -32.05 5.61
N ASN A 301 -7.28 -31.35 6.74
CA ASN A 301 -8.04 -31.76 7.93
C ASN A 301 -9.33 -30.95 8.14
N MET A 302 -9.67 -30.06 7.21
CA MET A 302 -10.85 -29.20 7.29
C MET A 302 -12.00 -29.70 6.42
N ALA A 303 -13.22 -29.30 6.78
CA ALA A 303 -14.38 -29.53 5.95
C ALA A 303 -14.23 -28.79 4.61
N ALA A 304 -14.82 -29.37 3.55
CA ALA A 304 -14.67 -28.85 2.20
C ALA A 304 -15.48 -27.56 1.91
N ASP A 305 -16.12 -26.99 2.93
CA ASP A 305 -16.67 -25.63 2.92
C ASP A 305 -15.62 -24.56 3.28
N VAL A 306 -14.38 -24.97 3.59
CA VAL A 306 -13.20 -24.10 3.59
C VAL A 306 -12.54 -24.16 2.21
N ILE A 307 -12.52 -23.01 1.52
CA ILE A 307 -12.00 -22.87 0.16
C ILE A 307 -10.71 -22.04 0.21
N PRO A 308 -9.53 -22.66 -0.03
CA PRO A 308 -8.28 -21.92 -0.15
C PRO A 308 -8.24 -21.17 -1.48
N TRP A 309 -7.79 -19.92 -1.44
CA TRP A 309 -7.63 -19.07 -2.61
C TRP A 309 -6.27 -18.37 -2.54
N ARG A 310 -5.43 -18.63 -3.54
CA ARG A 310 -4.06 -18.12 -3.57
C ARG A 310 -4.06 -16.66 -4.02
N ILE A 311 -3.35 -15.83 -3.28
CA ILE A 311 -3.02 -14.45 -3.65
C ILE A 311 -1.51 -14.33 -3.86
N GLU A 312 -1.08 -13.30 -4.59
CA GLU A 312 0.35 -13.06 -4.81
C GLU A 312 1.04 -12.83 -3.46
N GLU A 313 0.51 -11.89 -2.68
CA GLU A 313 1.04 -11.46 -1.40
C GLU A 313 -0.10 -11.16 -0.43
N VAL A 314 0.11 -11.36 0.87
CA VAL A 314 -0.95 -11.14 1.88
C VAL A 314 -1.50 -9.71 1.89
N GLY A 315 -0.67 -8.72 1.55
CA GLY A 315 -1.06 -7.32 1.43
C GLY A 315 -1.69 -6.94 0.09
N SER A 316 -1.81 -7.87 -0.87
CA SER A 316 -2.39 -7.59 -2.20
C SER A 316 -3.92 -7.43 -2.17
N THR A 317 -4.55 -7.74 -1.05
CA THR A 317 -6.00 -7.57 -0.84
C THR A 317 -6.26 -6.68 0.36
N GLY A 318 -7.18 -5.73 0.23
CA GLY A 318 -7.64 -4.88 1.33
C GLY A 318 -9.11 -5.09 1.65
N ILE A 319 -9.62 -4.16 2.46
CA ILE A 319 -11.02 -4.16 2.91
C ILE A 319 -12.04 -4.16 1.77
N GLU A 320 -11.71 -3.61 0.61
CA GLU A 320 -12.53 -3.67 -0.59
C GLU A 320 -12.77 -5.10 -1.09
N VAL A 321 -11.73 -5.94 -1.08
CA VAL A 321 -11.84 -7.34 -1.48
C VAL A 321 -12.56 -8.14 -0.41
N TRP A 322 -12.22 -7.91 0.86
CA TRP A 322 -12.77 -8.71 1.96
C TRP A 322 -14.25 -8.46 2.16
N LEU A 323 -14.70 -7.20 2.18
CA LEU A 323 -16.13 -6.89 2.29
C LEU A 323 -16.90 -7.32 1.05
N SER A 324 -16.29 -7.27 -0.14
CA SER A 324 -16.92 -7.83 -1.35
C SER A 324 -17.08 -9.34 -1.28
N ALA A 325 -16.07 -10.08 -0.80
CA ALA A 325 -16.18 -11.53 -0.60
C ALA A 325 -17.29 -11.90 0.40
N VAL A 326 -17.42 -11.12 1.48
CA VAL A 326 -18.55 -11.25 2.42
C VAL A 326 -19.86 -10.96 1.70
N ALA A 327 -19.97 -9.86 0.94
CA ALA A 327 -21.17 -9.53 0.16
C ALA A 327 -21.55 -10.61 -0.88
N TYR A 328 -20.56 -11.31 -1.46
CA TYR A 328 -20.76 -12.46 -2.35
C TYR A 328 -21.21 -13.74 -1.62
N GLY A 329 -21.33 -13.72 -0.30
CA GLY A 329 -21.87 -14.80 0.51
C GLY A 329 -20.83 -15.65 1.24
N ALA A 330 -19.58 -15.21 1.35
CA ALA A 330 -18.62 -15.86 2.24
C ALA A 330 -19.10 -15.70 3.70
N ARG A 331 -19.13 -16.81 4.46
CA ARG A 331 -19.45 -16.75 5.90
C ARG A 331 -18.27 -16.24 6.74
N SER A 332 -17.06 -16.36 6.22
CA SER A 332 -15.85 -15.73 6.77
C SER A 332 -14.80 -15.56 5.67
N VAL A 333 -13.96 -14.54 5.80
CA VAL A 333 -12.73 -14.32 5.06
C VAL A 333 -11.58 -14.38 6.05
N VAL A 334 -10.65 -15.30 5.81
CA VAL A 334 -9.50 -15.54 6.69
C VAL A 334 -8.24 -15.27 5.90
N ILE A 335 -7.46 -14.30 6.37
CA ILE A 335 -6.16 -13.93 5.78
C ILE A 335 -5.08 -14.65 6.58
N VAL A 336 -4.31 -15.51 5.91
CA VAL A 336 -3.20 -16.24 6.51
C VAL A 336 -1.95 -15.39 6.42
N THR A 337 -1.25 -15.23 7.55
CA THR A 337 0.07 -14.58 7.64
C THR A 337 1.11 -15.58 8.10
N THR A 338 2.38 -15.29 7.83
CA THR A 338 3.50 -16.15 8.20
C THR A 338 4.55 -15.36 8.98
N THR A 339 5.55 -16.05 9.50
CA THR A 339 6.74 -15.44 10.09
C THR A 339 7.56 -14.64 9.07
N HIS A 340 7.37 -14.89 7.77
CA HIS A 340 7.98 -14.14 6.67
C HIS A 340 7.20 -12.88 6.30
N THR A 341 5.96 -12.72 6.76
CA THR A 341 5.19 -11.49 6.54
C THR A 341 5.88 -10.31 7.23
N PRO A 342 6.30 -9.27 6.50
CA PRO A 342 6.99 -8.12 7.09
C PRO A 342 6.15 -7.43 8.18
N PRO A 343 6.75 -7.02 9.31
CA PRO A 343 6.05 -6.32 10.40
C PRO A 343 5.17 -5.15 9.94
N SER A 344 5.66 -4.31 9.02
CA SER A 344 4.88 -3.16 8.51
C SER A 344 3.59 -3.60 7.82
N THR A 345 3.67 -4.66 7.02
CA THR A 345 2.53 -5.27 6.31
C THR A 345 1.55 -5.89 7.29
N ARG A 346 2.04 -6.61 8.30
CA ARG A 346 1.20 -7.22 9.34
C ARG A 346 0.39 -6.16 10.10
N THR A 347 1.04 -5.10 10.58
CA THR A 347 0.36 -3.99 11.27
C THR A 347 -0.69 -3.30 10.38
N ALA A 348 -0.39 -3.13 9.09
CA ALA A 348 -1.34 -2.58 8.12
C ALA A 348 -2.59 -3.47 7.98
N LEU A 349 -2.40 -4.79 7.84
CA LEU A 349 -3.49 -5.77 7.76
C LEU A 349 -4.33 -5.79 9.04
N GLU A 350 -3.71 -5.79 10.22
CA GLU A 350 -4.40 -5.74 11.52
C GLU A 350 -5.29 -4.49 11.64
N SER A 351 -4.78 -3.32 11.22
CA SER A 351 -5.56 -2.09 11.22
C SER A 351 -6.75 -2.15 10.27
N GLN A 352 -6.59 -2.76 9.09
CA GLN A 352 -7.67 -2.95 8.11
C GLN A 352 -8.71 -3.95 8.61
N VAL A 353 -8.30 -5.07 9.22
CA VAL A 353 -9.19 -6.06 9.84
C VAL A 353 -10.00 -5.42 10.96
N LYS A 354 -9.37 -4.59 11.81
CA LYS A 354 -10.07 -3.83 12.85
C LYS A 354 -11.14 -2.90 12.26
N LEU A 355 -10.81 -2.17 11.18
CA LEU A 355 -11.78 -1.32 10.49
C LEU A 355 -12.94 -2.15 9.92
N ALA A 356 -12.64 -3.26 9.23
CA ALA A 356 -13.65 -4.17 8.70
C ALA A 356 -14.59 -4.68 9.80
N GLY A 357 -14.04 -5.07 10.95
CA GLY A 357 -14.81 -5.51 12.11
C GLY A 357 -15.78 -4.45 12.62
N VAL A 358 -15.33 -3.20 12.77
CA VAL A 358 -16.20 -2.08 13.20
C VAL A 358 -17.31 -1.80 12.18
N LEU A 359 -16.99 -1.85 10.88
CA LEU A 359 -18.00 -1.67 9.83
C LEU A 359 -19.04 -2.80 9.85
N LEU A 360 -18.60 -4.06 9.96
CA LEU A 360 -19.46 -5.23 10.01
C LEU A 360 -20.37 -5.22 11.25
N GLU A 361 -19.84 -4.88 12.43
CA GLU A 361 -20.64 -4.71 13.65
C GLU A 361 -21.70 -3.62 13.49
N GLY A 362 -21.35 -2.49 12.90
CA GLY A 362 -22.30 -1.42 12.63
C GLY A 362 -23.41 -1.81 11.66
N LEU A 363 -23.13 -2.75 10.76
CA LEU A 363 -24.10 -3.35 9.82
C LEU A 363 -24.92 -4.50 10.43
N GLY A 364 -24.65 -4.89 11.68
CA GLY A 364 -25.35 -5.98 12.38
C GLY A 364 -24.76 -7.37 12.15
N TYR A 365 -23.53 -7.47 11.64
CA TYR A 365 -22.77 -8.71 11.52
C TYR A 365 -21.76 -8.88 12.65
N SER A 366 -21.20 -10.08 12.79
CA SER A 366 -20.06 -10.29 13.69
C SER A 366 -18.83 -9.54 13.17
N SER A 367 -18.05 -8.90 14.06
CA SER A 367 -16.74 -8.34 13.72
C SER A 367 -15.75 -9.38 13.20
N ASN A 368 -16.00 -10.66 13.49
CA ASN A 368 -15.12 -11.76 13.13
C ASN A 368 -15.35 -12.33 11.71
N TYR A 369 -16.16 -11.68 10.87
CA TYR A 369 -16.29 -12.14 9.47
C TYR A 369 -14.95 -12.09 8.75
N VAL A 370 -14.15 -11.06 9.01
CA VAL A 370 -12.80 -10.91 8.46
C VAL A 370 -11.79 -11.07 9.58
N ARG A 371 -10.82 -11.98 9.41
CA ARG A 371 -9.82 -12.29 10.43
C ARG A 371 -8.44 -12.47 9.83
N LEU A 372 -7.43 -12.11 10.63
CA LEU A 372 -6.04 -12.44 10.38
C LEU A 372 -5.68 -13.65 11.25
N ILE A 373 -5.04 -14.66 10.66
CA ILE A 373 -4.51 -15.81 11.41
C ILE A 373 -3.05 -16.01 11.03
N ASP A 374 -2.20 -16.21 12.03
CA ASP A 374 -0.85 -16.67 11.78
C ASP A 374 -0.88 -18.18 11.46
N VAL A 375 -0.19 -18.57 10.39
CA VAL A 375 -0.17 -19.92 9.87
C VAL A 375 0.26 -20.95 10.92
N GLU A 376 1.10 -20.56 11.89
CA GLU A 376 1.53 -21.44 13.00
C GLU A 376 0.39 -21.76 13.98
N HIS A 377 -0.62 -20.89 14.07
CA HIS A 377 -1.79 -21.03 14.96
C HIS A 377 -3.02 -21.56 14.23
N PHE A 378 -2.87 -22.01 12.98
CA PHE A 378 -3.98 -22.39 12.12
C PHE A 378 -4.60 -23.77 12.51
N SER A 379 -3.94 -24.57 13.36
CA SER A 379 -4.43 -25.89 13.83
C SER A 379 -5.61 -25.82 14.81
N ASP A 380 -5.89 -24.67 15.40
CA ASP A 380 -6.98 -24.49 16.36
C ASP A 380 -8.31 -24.27 15.60
N SER A 381 -9.04 -25.35 15.33
CA SER A 381 -10.30 -25.35 14.58
C SER A 381 -11.39 -24.42 15.15
N ALA A 382 -11.26 -23.99 16.40
CA ALA A 382 -12.09 -22.95 17.02
C ALA A 382 -11.98 -21.59 16.31
N ASN A 383 -10.86 -21.31 15.63
CA ASN A 383 -10.58 -20.03 14.99
C ASN A 383 -11.38 -19.79 13.69
N LEU A 384 -11.98 -20.83 13.11
CA LEU A 384 -12.80 -20.74 11.90
C LEU A 384 -14.32 -20.73 12.16
N ALA A 385 -14.74 -20.92 13.40
CA ALA A 385 -16.15 -20.87 13.75
C ALA A 385 -16.68 -19.43 13.58
N VAL A 386 -17.81 -19.32 12.89
CA VAL A 386 -18.64 -18.11 12.81
C VAL A 386 -20.01 -18.48 13.35
N ASP A 387 -20.65 -17.55 14.03
CA ASP A 387 -22.04 -17.70 14.47
C ASP A 387 -22.97 -17.88 13.24
N PRO A 388 -23.72 -19.00 13.12
CA PRO A 388 -24.64 -19.24 12.01
C PRO A 388 -25.77 -18.21 11.90
N SER A 389 -26.04 -17.43 12.96
CA SER A 389 -27.17 -16.50 13.02
C SER A 389 -27.02 -15.24 12.15
N SER A 390 -25.84 -14.99 11.56
CA SER A 390 -25.54 -13.79 10.76
C SER A 390 -25.37 -14.04 9.25
N GLU A 391 -25.75 -15.22 8.74
CA GLU A 391 -25.52 -15.60 7.34
C GLU A 391 -26.14 -14.66 6.29
N ILE A 392 -25.38 -14.41 5.22
CA ILE A 392 -25.78 -13.57 4.09
C ILE A 392 -26.68 -14.37 3.14
N ARG A 393 -27.99 -14.16 3.29
CA ARG A 393 -29.01 -14.90 2.55
C ARG A 393 -29.13 -14.51 1.08
N VAL A 394 -28.69 -13.32 0.68
CA VAL A 394 -28.71 -12.87 -0.71
C VAL A 394 -27.32 -12.40 -1.07
N ALA A 395 -26.66 -13.12 -1.99
CA ALA A 395 -25.33 -12.79 -2.47
C ALA A 395 -25.38 -11.62 -3.46
N ALA A 396 -24.36 -10.76 -3.43
CA ALA A 396 -24.18 -9.69 -4.41
C ALA A 396 -23.79 -10.26 -5.78
N THR A 397 -24.09 -9.50 -6.84
CA THR A 397 -23.82 -9.90 -8.23
C THR A 397 -22.98 -8.90 -9.02
N TYR A 398 -22.63 -7.76 -8.42
CA TYR A 398 -21.77 -6.75 -9.07
C TYR A 398 -20.39 -7.33 -9.38
N GLY A 399 -19.75 -6.81 -10.44
CA GLY A 399 -18.44 -7.27 -10.92
C GLY A 399 -17.83 -6.27 -11.88
N GLY A 400 -16.63 -6.54 -12.40
CA GLY A 400 -15.93 -5.66 -13.33
C GLY A 400 -15.57 -4.27 -12.78
N ILE A 401 -15.34 -4.16 -11.48
CA ILE A 401 -15.03 -2.89 -10.82
C ILE A 401 -13.54 -2.84 -10.49
N ASP A 402 -12.83 -1.87 -11.08
CA ASP A 402 -11.40 -1.66 -10.84
C ASP A 402 -11.09 -0.43 -9.97
N GLU A 403 -12.14 0.20 -9.43
CA GLU A 403 -12.03 1.36 -8.55
C GLU A 403 -12.32 0.98 -7.09
N LYS A 404 -11.30 1.10 -6.23
CA LYS A 404 -11.35 0.71 -4.82
C LYS A 404 -12.56 1.27 -4.06
N ARG A 405 -12.78 2.59 -4.15
CA ARG A 405 -13.90 3.23 -3.46
C ARG A 405 -15.24 2.80 -4.03
N VAL A 406 -15.34 2.54 -5.33
CA VAL A 406 -16.59 2.05 -5.93
C VAL A 406 -16.89 0.63 -5.46
N ALA A 407 -15.90 -0.26 -5.43
CA ALA A 407 -16.04 -1.63 -4.90
C ALA A 407 -16.48 -1.61 -3.43
N LEU A 408 -15.82 -0.79 -2.59
CA LEU A 408 -16.21 -0.62 -1.19
C LEU A 408 -17.64 -0.14 -1.02
N ARG A 409 -18.08 0.81 -1.85
CA ARG A 409 -19.45 1.32 -1.82
C ARG A 409 -20.44 0.21 -2.11
N PHE A 410 -20.24 -0.54 -3.19
CA PHE A 410 -21.15 -1.62 -3.57
C PHE A 410 -21.18 -2.75 -2.55
N ALA A 411 -20.02 -3.14 -2.00
CA ALA A 411 -19.96 -4.11 -0.92
C ALA A 411 -20.76 -3.63 0.31
N PHE A 412 -20.50 -2.40 0.75
CA PHE A 412 -21.15 -1.85 1.93
C PHE A 412 -22.65 -1.66 1.75
N ASP A 413 -23.09 -1.06 0.63
CA ASP A 413 -24.51 -0.84 0.32
C ASP A 413 -25.27 -2.17 0.25
N HIS A 414 -24.67 -3.20 -0.37
CA HIS A 414 -25.27 -4.54 -0.41
C HIS A 414 -25.42 -5.14 0.99
N LEU A 415 -24.35 -5.12 1.78
CA LEU A 415 -24.35 -5.65 3.15
C LEU A 415 -25.35 -4.90 4.05
N LEU A 416 -25.48 -3.59 3.88
CA LEU A 416 -26.49 -2.81 4.58
C LEU A 416 -27.92 -3.21 4.17
N GLN A 417 -28.16 -3.40 2.87
CA GLN A 417 -29.49 -3.73 2.34
C GLN A 417 -29.99 -5.10 2.81
N VAL A 418 -29.09 -6.09 2.94
CA VAL A 418 -29.44 -7.45 3.36
C VAL A 418 -29.22 -7.72 4.85
N GLY A 419 -28.51 -6.81 5.52
CA GLY A 419 -28.24 -6.86 6.96
C GLY A 419 -29.38 -6.30 7.80
N ASN A 420 -29.17 -6.27 9.12
CA ASN A 420 -30.12 -5.76 10.11
C ASN A 420 -29.47 -4.63 10.93
N ALA A 421 -28.90 -3.64 10.23
CA ALA A 421 -28.32 -2.48 10.89
C ALA A 421 -29.39 -1.76 11.73
N SER A 422 -29.03 -1.42 12.97
CA SER A 422 -29.94 -0.78 13.95
C SER A 422 -29.59 0.67 14.26
N LYS A 423 -28.51 1.17 13.66
CA LYS A 423 -27.98 2.54 13.86
C LYS A 423 -28.06 3.30 12.53
N ASP A 424 -28.00 4.63 12.63
CA ASP A 424 -27.90 5.51 11.45
C ASP A 424 -26.45 5.90 11.12
N LEU A 425 -25.52 5.69 12.07
CA LEU A 425 -24.12 6.04 11.93
C LEU A 425 -23.21 5.01 12.62
N ILE A 426 -21.97 4.92 12.14
CA ILE A 426 -20.88 4.16 12.77
C ILE A 426 -19.74 5.15 13.10
N ASP A 427 -19.35 5.24 14.37
CA ASP A 427 -18.10 5.91 14.75
C ASP A 427 -16.91 5.00 14.39
N LEU A 428 -15.91 5.57 13.73
CA LEU A 428 -14.78 4.79 13.22
C LEU A 428 -13.51 5.06 14.03
N PRO A 429 -12.58 4.09 14.10
CA PRO A 429 -11.28 4.32 14.71
C PRO A 429 -10.51 5.47 14.04
N THR A 430 -9.66 6.15 14.80
CA THR A 430 -8.71 7.12 14.26
C THR A 430 -7.87 6.50 13.14
N GLY A 431 -7.67 7.23 12.05
CA GLY A 431 -6.96 6.76 10.86
C GLY A 431 -7.85 6.07 9.81
N SER A 432 -9.16 5.94 10.07
CA SER A 432 -10.12 5.39 9.10
C SER A 432 -10.31 6.31 7.88
N PRO A 433 -10.52 5.74 6.68
CA PRO A 433 -10.57 6.49 5.41
C PRO A 433 -11.96 7.05 5.09
N PHE A 434 -12.80 7.23 6.11
CA PHE A 434 -14.16 7.76 6.02
C PHE A 434 -14.43 8.65 7.23
N GLY A 435 -15.18 9.74 7.02
CA GLY A 435 -15.58 10.61 8.11
C GLY A 435 -16.22 11.90 7.64
N THR A 436 -16.55 12.73 8.62
CA THR A 436 -17.02 14.09 8.39
C THR A 436 -15.92 15.09 8.73
N VAL A 437 -16.10 16.32 8.25
CA VAL A 437 -15.50 17.50 8.88
C VAL A 437 -16.53 18.17 9.78
N ASN A 438 -16.10 18.71 10.90
CA ASN A 438 -16.90 19.61 11.72
C ASN A 438 -16.40 21.03 11.46
N ILE A 439 -17.32 21.95 11.18
CA ILE A 439 -17.02 23.36 10.92
C ILE A 439 -17.51 24.18 12.10
N ASP A 440 -16.61 24.91 12.74
CA ASP A 440 -16.98 25.99 13.65
C ASP A 440 -17.48 27.16 12.81
N THR A 441 -18.81 27.37 12.80
CA THR A 441 -19.45 28.40 11.99
C THR A 441 -19.15 29.82 12.46
N ASP A 442 -18.77 29.99 13.74
CA ASP A 442 -18.43 31.30 14.30
C ASP A 442 -16.99 31.69 13.93
N ALA A 443 -16.09 30.71 13.81
CA ALA A 443 -14.71 30.94 13.38
C ALA A 443 -14.52 30.96 11.85
N CYS A 444 -15.36 30.23 11.11
CA CYS A 444 -15.23 30.05 9.67
C CYS A 444 -15.57 31.32 8.88
N THR A 445 -14.64 31.77 8.05
CA THR A 445 -14.79 32.97 7.21
C THR A 445 -15.20 32.68 5.78
N LEU A 446 -15.55 31.42 5.44
CA LEU A 446 -15.93 31.02 4.08
C LEU A 446 -14.92 31.45 3.00
N CYS A 447 -13.62 31.48 3.35
CA CYS A 447 -12.52 31.86 2.45
C CYS A 447 -12.20 30.82 1.36
N MET A 448 -12.82 29.63 1.42
CA MET A 448 -12.66 28.51 0.48
C MET A 448 -11.23 27.95 0.36
N ALA A 449 -10.34 28.27 1.29
CA ALA A 449 -9.00 27.66 1.36
C ALA A 449 -9.09 26.13 1.40
N CYS A 450 -10.01 25.58 2.22
CA CYS A 450 -10.23 24.15 2.37
C CYS A 450 -10.72 23.45 1.09
N VAL A 451 -11.54 24.12 0.27
CA VAL A 451 -12.01 23.63 -1.03
C VAL A 451 -10.82 23.52 -2.00
N SER A 452 -9.98 24.56 -2.05
CA SER A 452 -8.83 24.62 -2.98
C SER A 452 -7.74 23.56 -2.75
N VAL A 453 -7.78 22.88 -1.60
CA VAL A 453 -6.81 21.86 -1.18
C VAL A 453 -7.43 20.49 -0.91
N CYS A 454 -8.71 20.25 -1.26
CA CYS A 454 -9.37 18.98 -1.01
C CYS A 454 -9.12 18.01 -2.19
N PRO A 455 -8.16 17.05 -2.09
CA PRO A 455 -7.78 16.21 -3.23
C PRO A 455 -8.89 15.25 -3.66
N SER A 456 -9.78 14.89 -2.76
CA SER A 456 -10.87 13.95 -3.03
C SER A 456 -12.18 14.62 -3.42
N GLY A 457 -12.23 15.96 -3.49
CA GLY A 457 -13.45 16.70 -3.78
C GLY A 457 -14.56 16.44 -2.75
N ALA A 458 -14.19 16.31 -1.46
CA ALA A 458 -15.15 16.14 -0.37
C ALA A 458 -15.72 17.48 0.12
N LEU A 459 -14.95 18.56 -0.02
CA LEU A 459 -15.38 19.93 0.24
C LEU A 459 -15.44 20.68 -1.08
N ASP A 460 -16.54 21.39 -1.31
CA ASP A 460 -16.77 22.15 -2.54
C ASP A 460 -17.52 23.46 -2.23
N ASP A 461 -17.47 24.43 -3.14
CA ASP A 461 -18.16 25.72 -3.01
C ASP A 461 -19.40 25.82 -3.92
N ASP A 462 -20.36 26.66 -3.52
CA ASP A 462 -21.44 27.10 -4.39
C ASP A 462 -20.98 28.35 -5.14
N LYS A 463 -21.02 28.33 -6.48
CA LYS A 463 -20.52 29.45 -7.31
C LYS A 463 -21.41 30.70 -7.25
N GLU A 464 -22.65 30.56 -6.79
CA GLU A 464 -23.62 31.66 -6.75
C GLU A 464 -23.66 32.34 -5.38
N GLN A 465 -23.35 31.62 -4.31
CA GLN A 465 -23.48 32.11 -2.93
C GLN A 465 -22.31 31.64 -2.05
N PRO A 466 -21.88 32.43 -1.04
CA PRO A 466 -20.87 31.99 -0.08
C PRO A 466 -21.38 30.81 0.77
N ARG A 467 -21.22 29.60 0.24
CA ARG A 467 -21.68 28.36 0.84
C ARG A 467 -20.61 27.31 0.67
N LEU A 468 -20.24 26.71 1.80
CA LEU A 468 -19.36 25.56 1.85
C LEU A 468 -20.21 24.30 1.91
N THR A 469 -19.94 23.39 0.99
CA THR A 469 -20.65 22.11 0.86
C THR A 469 -19.72 20.93 1.12
N PHE A 470 -20.30 19.80 1.48
CA PHE A 470 -19.57 18.59 1.84
C PHE A 470 -20.26 17.33 1.35
N LEU A 471 -19.48 16.40 0.80
CA LEU A 471 -19.90 15.05 0.42
C LEU A 471 -19.12 14.02 1.25
N GLU A 472 -19.82 13.33 2.16
CA GLU A 472 -19.19 12.44 3.14
C GLU A 472 -18.47 11.25 2.51
N TRP A 473 -19.06 10.64 1.47
CA TRP A 473 -18.43 9.52 0.76
C TRP A 473 -17.08 9.89 0.12
N ASN A 474 -16.84 11.16 -0.20
CA ASN A 474 -15.57 11.57 -0.80
C ASN A 474 -14.49 11.83 0.26
N CYS A 475 -14.85 12.01 1.54
CA CYS A 475 -13.88 12.35 2.56
C CYS A 475 -12.99 11.15 2.91
N VAL A 476 -11.68 11.37 2.84
CA VAL A 476 -10.65 10.37 3.18
C VAL A 476 -9.89 10.69 4.46
N GLN A 477 -10.37 11.67 5.24
CA GLN A 477 -9.80 12.06 6.55
C GLN A 477 -8.28 12.39 6.48
N CYS A 478 -7.81 12.99 5.38
CA CYS A 478 -6.38 13.29 5.17
C CYS A 478 -5.85 14.48 5.97
N GLY A 479 -6.74 15.33 6.52
CA GLY A 479 -6.39 16.48 7.37
C GLY A 479 -5.81 17.69 6.65
N ILE A 480 -5.73 17.68 5.32
CA ILE A 480 -5.21 18.83 4.56
C ILE A 480 -6.10 20.06 4.78
N CYS A 481 -7.43 19.89 4.77
CA CYS A 481 -8.38 20.99 5.00
C CYS A 481 -8.26 21.62 6.39
N GLU A 482 -8.04 20.81 7.42
CA GLU A 482 -7.79 21.26 8.79
C GLU A 482 -6.52 22.10 8.88
N ARG A 483 -5.40 21.62 8.32
CA ARG A 483 -4.12 22.35 8.30
C ARG A 483 -4.17 23.62 7.45
N ALA A 484 -4.96 23.62 6.38
CA ALA A 484 -5.09 24.76 5.47
C ALA A 484 -5.99 25.87 6.01
N CYS A 485 -6.81 25.60 7.04
CA CYS A 485 -7.77 26.58 7.54
C CYS A 485 -7.04 27.68 8.32
N PRO A 486 -7.02 28.94 7.82
CA PRO A 486 -6.29 30.03 8.48
C PRO A 486 -6.90 30.44 9.82
N GLU A 487 -8.17 30.07 10.06
CA GLU A 487 -8.91 30.41 11.27
C GLU A 487 -9.05 29.21 12.23
N GLY A 488 -8.49 28.04 11.90
CA GLY A 488 -8.59 26.84 12.74
C GLY A 488 -10.01 26.30 12.93
N ALA A 489 -10.92 26.60 11.99
CA ALA A 489 -12.36 26.34 12.11
C ALA A 489 -12.79 24.92 11.70
N ILE A 490 -11.86 24.03 11.35
CA ILE A 490 -12.15 22.70 10.81
C ILE A 490 -11.55 21.65 11.73
N SER A 491 -12.33 20.64 12.11
CA SER A 491 -11.81 19.43 12.75
C SER A 491 -12.30 18.16 12.04
N LEU A 492 -11.53 17.08 12.13
CA LEU A 492 -11.91 15.78 11.56
C LEU A 492 -12.67 14.90 12.56
N HIS A 493 -13.65 14.13 12.07
CA HIS A 493 -14.32 13.11 12.86
C HIS A 493 -14.55 11.84 12.01
N PRO A 494 -13.76 10.77 12.25
CA PRO A 494 -13.91 9.49 11.57
C PRO A 494 -15.25 8.84 11.91
N ARG A 495 -16.11 8.70 10.90
CA ARG A 495 -17.44 8.11 11.01
C ARG A 495 -17.94 7.66 9.64
N LEU A 496 -19.06 6.95 9.62
CA LEU A 496 -19.75 6.60 8.38
C LEU A 496 -21.27 6.62 8.58
N LEU A 497 -21.98 7.41 7.78
CA LEU A 497 -23.43 7.33 7.68
C LEU A 497 -23.87 6.00 7.07
N LEU A 498 -24.92 5.41 7.63
CA LEU A 498 -25.52 4.18 7.12
C LEU A 498 -26.58 4.47 6.07
N ASN A 499 -27.30 5.59 6.15
CA ASN A 499 -28.22 5.96 5.08
C ASN A 499 -27.44 6.25 3.77
N ALA A 500 -27.62 5.38 2.77
CA ALA A 500 -26.90 5.46 1.49
C ALA A 500 -27.17 6.78 0.74
N GLU A 501 -28.40 7.29 0.79
CA GLU A 501 -28.75 8.57 0.16
C GLU A 501 -28.04 9.74 0.83
N GLN A 502 -28.12 9.84 2.16
CA GLN A 502 -27.46 10.90 2.93
C GLN A 502 -25.94 10.87 2.78
N ARG A 503 -25.34 9.67 2.72
CA ARG A 503 -23.90 9.50 2.52
C ARG A 503 -23.42 9.98 1.15
N MET A 504 -24.29 9.90 0.14
CA MET A 504 -24.05 10.34 -1.23
C MET A 504 -24.59 11.75 -1.53
N GLN A 505 -25.20 12.40 -0.53
CA GLN A 505 -25.78 13.72 -0.68
C GLN A 505 -24.77 14.81 -0.35
N VAL A 506 -24.63 15.79 -1.25
CA VAL A 506 -23.93 17.04 -0.97
C VAL A 506 -24.76 17.83 0.03
N ARG A 507 -24.18 18.16 1.19
CA ARG A 507 -24.83 18.96 2.24
C ARG A 507 -24.11 20.27 2.47
N THR A 508 -24.86 21.33 2.78
CA THR A 508 -24.28 22.58 3.27
C THR A 508 -23.73 22.40 4.68
N VAL A 509 -22.48 22.79 4.90
CA VAL A 509 -21.82 22.75 6.22
C VAL A 509 -21.58 24.14 6.81
N ASN A 510 -21.54 25.18 5.98
CA ASN A 510 -21.62 26.57 6.41
C ASN A 510 -22.11 27.46 5.26
N GLU A 511 -22.84 28.53 5.54
CA GLU A 511 -23.27 29.50 4.54
C GLU A 511 -23.46 30.89 5.16
N GLU A 512 -23.23 31.94 4.36
CA GLU A 512 -23.56 33.30 4.76
C GLU A 512 -23.97 34.16 3.57
N SER A 513 -24.64 35.29 3.86
CA SER A 513 -24.96 36.26 2.81
C SER A 513 -23.70 36.98 2.32
N PRO A 514 -23.51 37.15 1.00
CA PRO A 514 -22.33 37.82 0.47
C PRO A 514 -22.29 39.29 0.92
N PHE A 515 -21.08 39.78 1.12
CA PHE A 515 -20.84 41.21 1.28
C PHE A 515 -20.93 41.88 -0.09
N LEU A 516 -21.80 42.88 -0.20
CA LEU A 516 -22.03 43.64 -1.42
C LEU A 516 -21.12 44.87 -1.46
N CYS A 517 -20.52 45.14 -2.61
CA CYS A 517 -19.70 46.33 -2.82
C CYS A 517 -20.51 47.61 -2.51
N ILE A 518 -19.94 48.51 -1.68
CA ILE A 518 -20.62 49.75 -1.26
C ILE A 518 -20.88 50.73 -2.42
N ASP A 519 -20.16 50.59 -3.53
CA ASP A 519 -20.27 51.51 -4.68
C ASP A 519 -21.19 50.96 -5.79
N CYS A 520 -21.10 49.65 -6.09
CA CYS A 520 -21.81 49.06 -7.24
C CYS A 520 -22.79 47.93 -6.88
N GLY A 521 -22.82 47.47 -5.62
CA GLY A 521 -23.68 46.37 -5.17
C GLY A 521 -23.25 44.96 -5.64
N LYS A 522 -22.14 44.82 -6.39
CA LYS A 522 -21.62 43.50 -6.81
C LYS A 522 -21.24 42.66 -5.57
N PRO A 523 -21.72 41.40 -5.44
CA PRO A 523 -21.20 40.48 -4.44
C PRO A 523 -19.76 40.10 -4.79
N PHE A 524 -18.83 40.19 -3.83
CA PHE A 524 -17.41 39.89 -4.12
C PHE A 524 -16.68 39.14 -3.00
N THR A 525 -17.23 39.12 -1.79
CA THR A 525 -16.62 38.42 -0.66
C THR A 525 -17.68 38.12 0.40
N THR A 526 -17.26 37.61 1.54
CA THR A 526 -18.13 37.20 2.64
C THR A 526 -18.08 38.28 3.75
N GLN A 527 -19.16 38.44 4.51
CA GLN A 527 -19.23 39.38 5.64
C GLN A 527 -18.19 39.05 6.72
N SER A 528 -18.00 37.76 7.01
CA SER A 528 -17.03 37.29 8.00
C SER A 528 -15.59 37.60 7.58
N MET A 529 -15.27 37.45 6.28
CA MET A 529 -13.95 37.77 5.76
C MET A 529 -13.63 39.27 5.83
N VAL A 530 -14.59 40.13 5.48
CA VAL A 530 -14.45 41.59 5.66
C VAL A 530 -14.21 41.94 7.12
N SER A 531 -15.05 41.44 8.03
CA SER A 531 -14.95 41.72 9.46
C SER A 531 -13.60 41.31 10.04
N LYS A 532 -13.09 40.12 9.67
CA LYS A 532 -11.75 39.67 10.09
C LYS A 532 -10.62 40.49 9.50
N MET A 533 -10.73 40.91 8.23
CA MET A 533 -9.73 41.78 7.62
C MET A 533 -9.69 43.15 8.31
N GLU A 534 -10.85 43.74 8.60
CA GLU A 534 -10.93 44.99 9.36
C GLU A 534 -10.27 44.84 10.74
N GLU A 535 -10.58 43.77 11.47
CA GLU A 535 -9.97 43.50 12.79
C GLU A 535 -8.45 43.35 12.71
N LYS A 536 -7.94 42.54 11.77
CA LYS A 536 -6.49 42.31 11.59
C LYS A 536 -5.75 43.57 11.13
N LEU A 537 -6.40 44.46 10.37
CA LEU A 537 -5.77 45.63 9.74
C LEU A 537 -6.01 46.95 10.49
N LYS A 538 -6.89 46.99 11.50
CA LYS A 538 -7.27 48.19 12.25
C LYS A 538 -6.10 49.03 12.78
N GLY A 539 -4.97 48.39 13.09
CA GLY A 539 -3.75 49.05 13.60
C GLY A 539 -2.76 49.51 12.52
N HIS A 540 -2.98 49.17 11.25
CA HIS A 540 -2.02 49.40 10.18
C HIS A 540 -2.21 50.78 9.54
N ARG A 541 -1.11 51.53 9.34
CA ARG A 541 -1.14 52.94 8.89
C ARG A 541 -1.87 53.16 7.55
N MET A 542 -1.86 52.16 6.68
CA MET A 542 -2.52 52.21 5.36
C MET A 542 -4.06 52.10 5.45
N PHE A 543 -4.59 51.49 6.52
CA PHE A 543 -6.02 51.19 6.67
C PHE A 543 -6.70 52.12 7.68
N GLN A 544 -6.30 53.40 7.71
CA GLN A 544 -6.97 54.45 8.48
C GLN A 544 -7.79 55.36 7.54
N GLY A 545 -8.95 55.83 8.00
CA GLY A 545 -9.83 56.71 7.21
C GLY A 545 -10.40 56.02 5.97
N ASP A 546 -10.25 56.62 4.79
CA ASP A 546 -10.76 56.06 3.52
C ASP A 546 -10.07 54.75 3.10
N GLY A 547 -8.92 54.41 3.69
CA GLY A 547 -8.26 53.12 3.48
C GLY A 547 -9.05 51.93 4.03
N LEU A 548 -9.95 52.12 5.00
CA LEU A 548 -10.86 51.07 5.47
C LEU A 548 -12.00 50.82 4.47
N LYS A 549 -12.48 51.87 3.81
CA LYS A 549 -13.53 51.74 2.79
C LYS A 549 -13.08 50.95 1.56
N SER A 550 -11.79 50.82 1.30
CA SER A 550 -11.31 49.98 0.20
C SER A 550 -11.62 48.51 0.44
N LEU A 551 -11.58 48.04 1.69
CA LEU A 551 -11.95 46.65 2.05
C LEU A 551 -13.42 46.33 1.73
N HIS A 552 -14.27 47.36 1.61
CA HIS A 552 -15.70 47.25 1.30
C HIS A 552 -16.03 47.40 -0.20
N ARG A 553 -15.01 47.47 -1.06
CA ARG A 553 -15.15 47.62 -2.52
C ARG A 553 -14.67 46.37 -3.24
N CYS A 554 -15.34 45.99 -4.34
CA CYS A 554 -14.90 44.92 -5.23
C CYS A 554 -13.63 45.31 -6.03
N GLU A 555 -12.99 44.34 -6.71
CA GLU A 555 -11.75 44.59 -7.47
C GLU A 555 -11.87 45.75 -8.47
N ASP A 556 -13.01 45.85 -9.17
CA ASP A 556 -13.24 46.87 -10.19
C ASP A 556 -13.39 48.27 -9.58
N CYS A 557 -14.10 48.39 -8.46
CA CYS A 557 -14.32 49.67 -7.77
C CYS A 557 -13.08 50.11 -6.98
N GLN A 558 -12.27 49.17 -6.48
CA GLN A 558 -10.97 49.49 -5.89
C GLN A 558 -10.04 50.11 -6.93
N LEU A 559 -9.90 49.48 -8.11
CA LEU A 559 -9.10 50.02 -9.21
C LEU A 559 -9.56 51.42 -9.62
N LYS A 560 -10.88 51.62 -9.78
CA LYS A 560 -11.46 52.94 -10.11
C LYS A 560 -11.23 54.01 -9.05
N ALA A 561 -11.01 53.64 -7.79
CA ALA A 561 -10.76 54.60 -6.72
C ALA A 561 -9.27 54.97 -6.58
N MET A 562 -8.37 54.23 -7.24
CA MET A 562 -6.92 54.50 -7.27
C MET A 562 -6.51 55.48 -8.38
N PHE A 563 -7.36 55.64 -9.40
CA PHE A 563 -7.19 56.56 -10.53
C PHE A 563 -8.25 57.66 -10.46
#